data_AF-A0A7S2ISL1-F1
#
_entry.id   AF-A0A7S2ISL1-F1
#
_cell.length_a   1.000
_cell.length_b   1.000
_cell.length_c   1.000
_cell.angle_alpha   90.00
_cell.angle_beta   90.00
_cell.angle_gamma   90.00
#
_symmetry.space_group_name_H-M   'P 1'
#
loop_
_entity.id
_entity.type
_entity.pdbx_description
1 polymer ?
#
loop_
_entity_poly.entity_id
_entity_poly.type
_entity_poly.pdbx_seq_one_letter_code
_entity_poly.pdbx_strand_id
1 'polypeptide(L)'
;YARFDAPNEGTITALNTSWTVPSLPATPFGSNAPGWWFGVMDKDGDGALVQPILAYGYLGSHYTIFNGVFDWTDGSWHTSPEKYTVKPGDTITSSVTYNEAPNSYTMRITSQALGKTISTTYAIERQQTKSESSAVFVLEHQPSRCRAYPTNGDMSFENIYVEVDGKAVTSPKWAALQERPACDSQAVVVDPATIKFTWNPSATAPIVEES
;
A
#
# COMPACT_ATOMS: atom_id res chain seq x y z
N TYR A 1 -7.93 -2.93 -5.51
CA TYR A 1 -6.46 -3.14 -5.39
C TYR A 1 -5.92 -3.60 -6.73
N ALA A 2 -4.60 -3.60 -6.92
CA ALA A 2 -3.95 -4.26 -8.03
C ALA A 2 -2.99 -5.32 -7.49
N ARG A 3 -2.85 -6.43 -8.19
CA ARG A 3 -2.07 -7.59 -7.72
C ARG A 3 -1.17 -8.12 -8.82
N PHE A 4 0.05 -8.51 -8.47
CA PHE A 4 0.98 -9.25 -9.30
C PHE A 4 1.38 -10.51 -8.54
N ASP A 5 1.35 -11.65 -9.22
CA ASP A 5 1.86 -12.91 -8.68
C ASP A 5 3.12 -13.30 -9.46
N ALA A 6 4.19 -13.59 -8.73
CA ALA A 6 5.46 -14.01 -9.30
C ALA A 6 5.30 -15.35 -10.04
N PRO A 7 5.92 -15.50 -11.24
CA PRO A 7 5.95 -16.78 -11.93
C PRO A 7 6.58 -17.87 -11.06
N ASN A 8 5.98 -19.07 -11.07
CA ASN A 8 6.43 -20.22 -10.29
C ASN A 8 6.57 -19.96 -8.78
N GLU A 9 5.82 -18.98 -8.25
CA GLU A 9 5.88 -18.58 -6.83
C GLU A 9 7.28 -18.15 -6.37
N GLY A 10 8.07 -17.57 -7.28
CA GLY A 10 9.37 -16.97 -6.95
C GLY A 10 9.25 -15.88 -5.89
N THR A 11 10.29 -15.70 -5.08
CA THR A 11 10.30 -14.73 -3.99
C THR A 11 10.47 -13.32 -4.57
N ILE A 12 9.58 -12.40 -4.22
CA ILE A 12 9.72 -10.99 -4.60
C ILE A 12 10.86 -10.38 -3.79
N THR A 13 12.03 -10.23 -4.39
CA THR A 13 13.23 -9.73 -3.69
C THR A 13 13.28 -8.21 -3.58
N ALA A 14 12.57 -7.49 -4.46
CA ALA A 14 12.42 -6.05 -4.36
C ALA A 14 11.10 -5.56 -4.98
N LEU A 15 10.50 -4.57 -4.33
CA LEU A 15 9.34 -3.83 -4.82
C LEU A 15 9.51 -2.35 -4.47
N ASN A 16 9.68 -1.49 -5.47
CA ASN A 16 9.92 -0.06 -5.28
C ASN A 16 8.90 0.75 -6.07
N THR A 17 8.61 1.96 -5.59
CA THR A 17 7.71 2.90 -6.28
C THR A 17 7.88 4.31 -5.72
N SER A 18 7.35 5.29 -6.45
CA SER A 18 7.11 6.65 -5.97
C SER A 18 5.64 7.03 -6.14
N TRP A 19 5.14 7.91 -5.29
CA TRP A 19 3.82 8.51 -5.46
C TRP A 19 3.78 9.92 -4.88
N THR A 20 2.74 10.67 -5.25
CA THR A 20 2.48 12.00 -4.72
C THR A 20 1.31 11.96 -3.74
N VAL A 21 1.46 12.59 -2.57
CA VAL A 21 0.39 12.69 -1.58
C VAL A 21 -0.80 13.43 -2.20
N PRO A 22 -2.02 12.86 -2.18
CA PRO A 22 -3.18 13.46 -2.81
C PRO A 22 -3.65 14.72 -2.07
N SER A 23 -4.63 15.42 -2.66
CA SER A 23 -5.25 16.61 -2.05
C SER A 23 -5.85 16.33 -0.66
N LEU A 24 -6.25 17.35 0.10
CA LEU A 24 -7.05 17.10 1.31
C LEU A 24 -8.48 16.66 0.93
N PRO A 25 -9.14 15.85 1.78
CA PRO A 25 -10.57 15.61 1.65
C PRO A 25 -11.38 16.88 1.97
N ALA A 26 -12.59 16.96 1.43
CA ALA A 26 -13.50 18.07 1.71
C ALA A 26 -14.11 17.98 3.12
N THR A 27 -14.11 16.79 3.74
CA THR A 27 -14.55 16.58 5.12
C THR A 27 -13.47 15.81 5.88
N PRO A 28 -12.88 16.40 6.94
CA PRO A 28 -11.78 15.78 7.67
C PRO A 28 -12.21 14.69 8.68
N PHE A 29 -13.52 14.44 8.81
CA PHE A 29 -14.13 13.51 9.76
C PHE A 29 -15.10 12.53 9.06
N GLY A 30 -15.28 11.32 9.61
CA GLY A 30 -16.16 10.27 9.03
C GLY A 30 -15.43 9.22 8.17
N SER A 31 -14.11 9.13 8.33
CA SER A 31 -13.21 8.30 7.53
C SER A 31 -12.61 7.20 8.40
N ASN A 32 -12.55 5.97 7.90
CA ASN A 32 -11.86 4.85 8.58
C ASN A 32 -10.32 4.91 8.42
N ALA A 33 -9.79 6.13 8.28
CA ALA A 33 -8.44 6.43 7.85
C ALA A 33 -8.08 5.79 6.48
N PRO A 34 -8.55 6.36 5.35
CA PRO A 34 -8.28 5.82 4.02
C PRO A 34 -6.78 5.69 3.81
N GLY A 35 -6.39 4.50 3.38
CA GLY A 35 -5.01 4.09 3.24
C GLY A 35 -4.64 3.88 1.78
N TRP A 36 -3.43 4.30 1.44
CA TRP A 36 -2.76 3.96 0.20
C TRP A 36 -1.45 3.29 0.56
N TRP A 37 -1.31 2.05 0.12
CA TRP A 37 -0.14 1.26 0.45
C TRP A 37 0.14 0.25 -0.65
N PHE A 38 1.34 -0.31 -0.58
CA PHE A 38 1.72 -1.46 -1.35
C PHE A 38 2.49 -2.41 -0.45
N GLY A 39 2.55 -3.68 -0.80
CA GLY A 39 3.26 -4.66 0.02
C GLY A 39 3.52 -5.95 -0.70
N VAL A 40 4.28 -6.81 -0.03
CA VAL A 40 4.53 -8.19 -0.42
C VAL A 40 3.93 -9.13 0.61
N MET A 41 3.47 -10.29 0.14
CA MET A 41 2.90 -11.37 0.94
C MET A 41 2.99 -12.67 0.15
N ASP A 42 2.73 -13.79 0.80
CA ASP A 42 2.56 -15.06 0.12
C ASP A 42 1.29 -15.02 -0.74
N LYS A 43 1.19 -15.95 -1.68
CA LYS A 43 0.09 -15.94 -2.65
C LYS A 43 -1.28 -16.15 -2.02
N ASP A 44 -1.36 -16.85 -0.90
CA ASP A 44 -2.62 -17.23 -0.28
C ASP A 44 -3.05 -16.24 0.82
N GLY A 45 -2.14 -15.37 1.27
CA GLY A 45 -2.35 -14.46 2.38
C GLY A 45 -2.30 -15.15 3.74
N ASP A 46 -1.45 -16.18 3.90
CA ASP A 46 -1.35 -16.99 5.13
C ASP A 46 -0.13 -16.61 6.02
N GLY A 47 0.79 -15.79 5.52
CA GLY A 47 2.03 -15.38 6.17
C GLY A 47 2.00 -13.95 6.70
N ALA A 48 2.90 -13.09 6.21
CA ALA A 48 2.98 -11.68 6.59
C ALA A 48 2.73 -10.76 5.39
N LEU A 49 1.93 -9.71 5.59
CA LEU A 49 1.83 -8.58 4.67
C LEU A 49 2.75 -7.46 5.11
N VAL A 50 3.84 -7.25 4.37
CA VAL A 50 4.88 -6.27 4.67
C VAL A 50 4.69 -5.03 3.81
N GLN A 51 4.40 -3.86 4.41
CA GLN A 51 3.87 -2.71 3.67
C GLN A 51 4.34 -1.32 4.17
N PRO A 52 4.83 -0.46 3.27
CA PRO A 52 4.88 0.98 3.49
C PRO A 52 3.52 1.64 3.23
N ILE A 53 3.08 2.53 4.13
CA ILE A 53 1.70 3.04 4.18
C ILE A 53 1.69 4.56 4.20
N LEU A 54 0.80 5.15 3.40
CA LEU A 54 0.29 6.51 3.52
C LEU A 54 -1.18 6.43 3.94
N ALA A 55 -1.57 7.08 5.03
CA ALA A 55 -2.97 7.13 5.44
C ALA A 55 -3.39 8.56 5.82
N TYR A 56 -4.62 8.94 5.49
CA TYR A 56 -5.23 10.17 5.99
C TYR A 56 -6.06 9.87 7.23
N GLY A 57 -5.97 10.65 8.30
CA GLY A 57 -6.85 10.46 9.47
C GLY A 57 -6.28 9.53 10.56
N TYR A 58 -5.15 8.86 10.31
CA TYR A 58 -4.60 7.85 11.21
C TYR A 58 -4.14 8.44 12.56
N LEU A 59 -3.49 9.60 12.56
CA LEU A 59 -3.07 10.34 13.77
C LEU A 59 -3.78 11.69 13.90
N GLY A 60 -4.99 11.80 13.36
CA GLY A 60 -5.75 13.05 13.23
C GLY A 60 -5.87 13.49 11.77
N SER A 61 -6.44 14.68 11.55
CA SER A 61 -6.88 15.16 10.22
C SER A 61 -5.74 15.61 9.28
N HIS A 62 -4.74 14.75 9.08
CA HIS A 62 -3.61 14.94 8.19
C HIS A 62 -3.16 13.60 7.60
N TYR A 63 -2.25 13.65 6.61
CA TYR A 63 -1.61 12.46 6.06
C TYR A 63 -0.43 12.02 6.93
N THR A 64 -0.30 10.72 7.15
CA THR A 64 0.80 10.11 7.90
C THR A 64 1.44 9.02 7.05
N ILE A 65 2.77 9.03 6.96
CA ILE A 65 3.54 7.89 6.45
C ILE A 65 4.10 7.05 7.61
N PHE A 66 4.10 5.73 7.43
CA PHE A 66 4.64 4.74 8.37
C PHE A 66 4.83 3.39 7.68
N ASN A 67 5.54 2.46 8.32
CA ASN A 67 5.60 1.07 7.88
C ASN A 67 4.70 0.20 8.77
N GLY A 68 4.09 -0.83 8.18
CA GLY A 68 3.22 -1.78 8.86
C GLY A 68 3.48 -3.22 8.42
N VAL A 69 3.21 -4.16 9.32
CA VAL A 69 3.13 -5.59 9.02
C VAL A 69 1.89 -6.16 9.67
N PHE A 70 1.04 -6.81 8.89
CA PHE A 70 0.02 -7.70 9.45
C PHE A 70 0.49 -9.14 9.29
N ASP A 71 0.54 -9.88 10.39
CA ASP A 71 0.98 -11.28 10.39
C ASP A 71 -0.25 -12.18 10.61
N TRP A 72 -0.65 -12.94 9.59
CA TRP A 72 -1.77 -13.86 9.68
C TRP A 72 -1.48 -15.11 10.51
N THR A 73 -0.21 -15.39 10.82
CA THR A 73 0.14 -16.57 11.63
C THR A 73 -0.27 -16.43 13.09
N ASP A 74 -0.30 -15.20 13.61
CA ASP A 74 -0.75 -14.89 14.97
C ASP A 74 -1.82 -13.79 15.07
N GLY A 75 -2.18 -13.18 13.93
CA GLY A 75 -3.16 -12.09 13.82
C GLY A 75 -2.64 -10.74 14.33
N SER A 76 -1.33 -10.57 14.47
CA SER A 76 -0.75 -9.37 15.04
C SER A 76 -0.55 -8.25 14.03
N TRP A 77 -0.54 -7.01 14.56
CA TRP A 77 -0.22 -5.81 13.82
C TRP A 77 1.04 -5.16 14.37
N HIS A 78 2.07 -5.06 13.53
CA HIS A 78 3.30 -4.35 13.82
C HIS A 78 3.34 -3.03 13.06
N THR A 79 3.79 -1.96 13.71
CA THR A 79 3.95 -0.65 13.07
C THR A 79 5.27 -0.02 13.47
N SER A 80 5.89 0.74 12.57
CA SER A 80 7.08 1.51 12.90
C SER A 80 6.82 2.47 14.06
N PRO A 81 7.76 2.65 14.99
CA PRO A 81 7.61 3.65 16.05
C PRO A 81 7.60 5.06 15.45
N GLU A 82 8.44 5.32 14.44
CA GLU A 82 8.42 6.57 13.68
C GLU A 82 7.19 6.67 12.80
N LYS A 83 6.62 7.88 12.76
CA LYS A 83 5.51 8.28 11.91
C LYS A 83 5.74 9.73 11.53
N TYR A 84 5.54 10.10 10.27
CA TYR A 84 5.73 11.48 9.82
C TYR A 84 4.47 12.02 9.17
N THR A 85 4.09 13.24 9.56
CA THR A 85 3.03 13.99 8.90
C THR A 85 3.54 14.56 7.58
N VAL A 86 2.87 14.24 6.48
CA VAL A 86 3.17 14.74 5.13
C VAL A 86 2.01 15.59 4.62
N LYS A 87 2.23 16.35 3.54
CA LYS A 87 1.26 17.30 2.98
C LYS A 87 0.91 16.93 1.54
N PRO A 88 -0.28 17.33 1.05
CA PRO A 88 -0.62 17.23 -0.36
C PRO A 88 0.50 17.78 -1.26
N GLY A 89 0.81 17.05 -2.33
CA GLY A 89 1.88 17.40 -3.27
C GLY A 89 3.27 16.93 -2.86
N ASP A 90 3.48 16.44 -1.62
CA ASP A 90 4.76 15.84 -1.24
C ASP A 90 5.01 14.57 -2.09
N THR A 91 6.25 14.43 -2.57
CA THR A 91 6.71 13.19 -3.23
C THR A 91 7.18 12.18 -2.18
N ILE A 92 6.63 10.98 -2.26
CA ILE A 92 7.03 9.82 -1.48
C ILE A 92 7.79 8.85 -2.38
N THR A 93 8.86 8.28 -1.85
CA THR A 93 9.56 7.14 -2.45
C THR A 93 9.69 6.04 -1.43
N SER A 94 9.49 4.79 -1.83
CA SER A 94 9.45 3.67 -0.90
C SER A 94 9.89 2.36 -1.53
N SER A 95 10.31 1.43 -0.68
CA SER A 95 10.79 0.12 -1.07
C SER A 95 10.39 -0.94 -0.07
N VAL A 96 10.22 -2.16 -0.56
CA VAL A 96 10.26 -3.41 0.21
C VAL A 96 11.37 -4.25 -0.39
N THR A 97 12.35 -4.67 0.41
CA THR A 97 13.54 -5.40 -0.06
C THR A 97 13.80 -6.61 0.80
N TYR A 98 13.96 -7.77 0.17
CA TYR A 98 14.27 -9.03 0.83
C TYR A 98 15.74 -9.09 1.23
N ASN A 99 16.01 -9.64 2.41
CA ASN A 99 17.33 -9.95 2.93
C ASN A 99 17.40 -11.47 3.15
N GLU A 100 18.12 -12.18 2.28
CA GLU A 100 18.22 -13.65 2.29
C GLU A 100 18.73 -14.20 3.63
N ALA A 101 19.75 -13.54 4.21
CA ALA A 101 20.20 -13.79 5.57
C ALA A 101 20.01 -12.49 6.37
N PRO A 102 19.04 -12.41 7.30
CA PRO A 102 18.46 -13.51 8.08
C PRO A 102 17.02 -13.93 7.70
N ASN A 103 16.63 -13.94 6.41
CA ASN A 103 15.25 -14.14 5.95
C ASN A 103 14.29 -13.07 6.49
N SER A 104 14.43 -11.86 5.97
CA SER A 104 13.66 -10.71 6.42
C SER A 104 13.33 -9.75 5.28
N TYR A 105 12.37 -8.87 5.49
CA TYR A 105 12.09 -7.75 4.59
C TYR A 105 12.40 -6.42 5.27
N THR A 106 13.06 -5.54 4.54
CA THR A 106 13.27 -4.15 4.92
C THR A 106 12.31 -3.25 4.15
N MET A 107 11.40 -2.60 4.86
CA MET A 107 10.54 -1.53 4.37
C MET A 107 11.23 -0.19 4.51
N ARG A 108 11.18 0.65 3.48
CA ARG A 108 11.56 2.06 3.56
C ARG A 108 10.45 2.93 2.99
N ILE A 109 10.16 4.05 3.64
CA ILE A 109 9.30 5.11 3.12
C ILE A 109 9.92 6.47 3.43
N THR A 110 10.08 7.28 2.39
CA THR A 110 10.78 8.56 2.46
C THR A 110 9.87 9.67 1.96
N SER A 111 9.72 10.73 2.76
CA SER A 111 9.20 12.01 2.26
C SER A 111 10.38 12.85 1.80
N GLN A 112 10.41 13.16 0.51
CA GLN A 112 11.47 13.99 -0.09
C GLN A 112 11.41 15.42 0.45
N ALA A 113 10.21 15.97 0.63
CA ALA A 113 10.00 17.31 1.15
C ALA A 113 10.52 17.48 2.59
N LEU A 114 10.41 16.44 3.41
CA LEU A 114 10.89 16.47 4.80
C LEU A 114 12.36 16.06 4.93
N GLY A 115 12.95 15.42 3.92
CA GLY A 115 14.25 14.76 4.03
C GLY A 115 14.27 13.67 5.12
N LYS A 116 13.13 13.00 5.34
CA LYS A 116 12.95 11.98 6.38
C LYS A 116 12.63 10.63 5.78
N THR A 117 13.21 9.58 6.36
CA THR A 117 13.01 8.19 5.99
C THR A 117 12.67 7.37 7.22
N ILE A 118 11.66 6.51 7.10
CA ILE A 118 11.36 5.44 8.05
C ILE A 118 11.91 4.15 7.45
N SER A 119 12.67 3.39 8.24
CA SER A 119 13.22 2.09 7.84
C SER A 119 12.85 1.06 8.88
N THR A 120 12.20 -0.03 8.47
CA THR A 120 11.72 -1.07 9.39
C THR A 120 12.05 -2.42 8.79
N THR A 121 12.68 -3.29 9.57
CA THR A 121 12.96 -4.67 9.16
C THR A 121 12.02 -5.60 9.92
N TYR A 122 11.39 -6.51 9.19
CA TYR A 122 10.56 -7.58 9.74
C TYR A 122 11.17 -8.92 9.35
N ALA A 123 11.49 -9.74 10.35
CA ALA A 123 11.99 -11.09 10.12
C ALA A 123 10.79 -12.00 9.82
N ILE A 124 10.87 -12.76 8.74
CA ILE A 124 9.87 -13.76 8.41
C ILE A 124 9.93 -14.86 9.48
N GLU A 125 8.78 -15.18 10.06
CA GLU A 125 8.67 -16.16 11.13
C GLU A 125 9.01 -17.56 10.63
N ARG A 126 9.59 -18.39 11.49
CA ARG A 126 10.07 -19.74 11.08
C ARG A 126 8.97 -20.65 10.52
N GLN A 127 7.72 -20.41 10.91
CA GLN A 127 6.55 -21.15 10.46
C GLN A 127 5.99 -20.66 9.10
N GLN A 128 6.37 -19.45 8.68
CA GLN A 128 6.06 -18.89 7.36
C GLN A 128 7.03 -19.51 6.35
N THR A 129 6.59 -20.58 5.70
CA THR A 129 7.44 -21.40 4.81
C THR A 129 7.18 -21.16 3.32
N LYS A 130 6.09 -20.46 2.98
CA LYS A 130 5.78 -20.06 1.60
C LYS A 130 6.59 -18.82 1.23
N SER A 131 6.92 -18.69 -0.06
CA SER A 131 7.57 -17.49 -0.57
C SER A 131 6.59 -16.32 -0.63
N GLU A 132 7.06 -15.13 -0.26
CA GLU A 132 6.35 -13.87 -0.49
C GLU A 132 6.35 -13.54 -1.99
N SER A 133 5.43 -14.20 -2.70
CA SER A 133 5.36 -14.29 -4.15
C SER A 133 4.25 -13.43 -4.75
N SER A 134 3.55 -12.64 -3.93
CA SER A 134 2.53 -11.70 -4.38
C SER A 134 2.85 -10.28 -3.96
N ALA A 135 2.76 -9.36 -4.93
CA ALA A 135 2.80 -7.93 -4.69
C ALA A 135 1.40 -7.34 -4.86
N VAL A 136 1.02 -6.45 -3.94
CA VAL A 136 -0.27 -5.76 -3.98
C VAL A 136 -0.09 -4.26 -3.85
N PHE A 137 -0.94 -3.52 -4.53
CA PHE A 137 -1.15 -2.08 -4.36
C PHE A 137 -2.61 -1.86 -3.98
N VAL A 138 -2.87 -1.05 -2.97
CA VAL A 138 -4.19 -1.00 -2.34
C VAL A 138 -4.64 0.43 -2.04
N LEU A 139 -5.93 0.66 -2.25
CA LEU A 139 -6.72 1.70 -1.62
C LEU A 139 -7.63 1.01 -0.61
N GLU A 140 -7.41 1.28 0.67
CA GLU A 140 -8.08 0.61 1.79
C GLU A 140 -8.91 1.59 2.62
N HIS A 141 -9.72 1.04 3.53
CA HIS A 141 -10.48 1.78 4.52
C HIS A 141 -11.42 2.81 3.88
N GLN A 142 -12.30 2.28 3.03
CA GLN A 142 -13.32 3.08 2.36
C GLN A 142 -14.11 3.88 3.39
N PRO A 143 -14.24 5.20 3.20
CA PRO A 143 -14.96 6.04 4.14
C PRO A 143 -16.47 5.79 4.04
N SER A 144 -17.16 5.99 5.16
CA SER A 144 -18.63 6.02 5.20
C SER A 144 -19.24 7.13 4.33
N ARG A 145 -18.43 8.13 3.93
CA ARG A 145 -18.83 9.27 3.09
C ARG A 145 -17.75 9.56 2.08
N CYS A 146 -18.11 9.65 0.80
CA CYS A 146 -17.15 9.86 -0.29
C CYS A 146 -16.38 11.19 -0.20
N ARG A 147 -16.96 12.21 0.45
CA ARG A 147 -16.28 13.50 0.71
C ARG A 147 -15.11 13.42 1.69
N ALA A 148 -14.92 12.27 2.35
CA ALA A 148 -13.77 11.99 3.20
C ALA A 148 -12.60 11.35 2.43
N TYR A 149 -12.78 11.06 1.14
CA TYR A 149 -11.68 10.87 0.21
C TYR A 149 -11.10 12.21 -0.29
N PRO A 150 -9.85 12.21 -0.79
CA PRO A 150 -9.23 13.41 -1.36
C PRO A 150 -10.05 13.98 -2.52
N THR A 151 -10.06 15.30 -2.65
CA THR A 151 -10.90 16.01 -3.63
C THR A 151 -10.46 15.86 -5.08
N ASN A 152 -9.20 15.53 -5.34
CA ASN A 152 -8.67 15.35 -6.70
C ASN A 152 -9.17 14.06 -7.37
N GLY A 153 -9.71 13.10 -6.61
CA GLY A 153 -10.35 11.91 -7.18
C GLY A 153 -9.38 10.80 -7.59
N ASP A 154 -8.08 10.95 -7.36
CA ASP A 154 -7.09 9.97 -7.77
C ASP A 154 -5.76 9.97 -7.00
N MET A 155 -5.00 8.89 -7.13
CA MET A 155 -3.60 8.80 -6.74
C MET A 155 -2.92 7.70 -7.57
N SER A 156 -1.69 7.94 -8.02
CA SER A 156 -0.90 6.96 -8.77
C SER A 156 0.33 6.51 -7.99
N PHE A 157 0.57 5.20 -8.02
CA PHE A 157 1.89 4.63 -7.79
C PHE A 157 2.61 4.57 -9.13
N GLU A 158 3.77 5.19 -9.19
CA GLU A 158 4.57 5.37 -10.40
C GLU A 158 5.96 4.77 -10.21
N ASN A 159 6.70 4.62 -11.31
CA ASN A 159 8.05 4.07 -11.31
C ASN A 159 8.14 2.71 -10.59
N ILE A 160 7.12 1.87 -10.77
CA ILE A 160 7.04 0.58 -10.10
C ILE A 160 8.14 -0.33 -10.65
N TYR A 161 9.01 -0.78 -9.76
CA TYR A 161 10.05 -1.77 -10.03
C TYR A 161 9.77 -3.03 -9.22
N VAL A 162 9.83 -4.18 -9.87
CA VAL A 162 9.65 -5.50 -9.23
C VAL A 162 10.85 -6.38 -9.57
N GLU A 163 11.35 -7.10 -8.59
CA GLU A 163 12.39 -8.11 -8.72
C GLU A 163 11.89 -9.42 -8.13
N VAL A 164 12.11 -10.52 -8.85
CA VAL A 164 11.79 -11.88 -8.41
C VAL A 164 13.06 -12.71 -8.48
N ASP A 165 13.42 -13.37 -7.38
CA ASP A 165 14.63 -14.19 -7.23
C ASP A 165 15.90 -13.48 -7.72
N GLY A 166 16.06 -12.20 -7.38
CA GLY A 166 17.23 -11.41 -7.77
C GLY A 166 17.19 -10.87 -9.21
N LYS A 167 16.08 -11.05 -9.94
CA LYS A 167 15.95 -10.63 -11.36
C LYS A 167 14.81 -9.65 -11.57
N ALA A 168 15.14 -8.52 -12.19
CA ALA A 168 14.16 -7.51 -12.55
C ALA A 168 13.07 -8.08 -13.47
N VAL A 169 11.81 -7.85 -13.13
CA VAL A 169 10.65 -8.15 -13.97
C VAL A 169 10.38 -6.94 -14.86
N THR A 170 10.71 -7.04 -16.15
CA THR A 170 10.65 -5.89 -17.07
C THR A 170 9.23 -5.51 -17.50
N SER A 171 8.25 -6.40 -17.36
CA SER A 171 6.84 -6.15 -17.69
C SER A 171 5.93 -6.93 -16.74
N PRO A 172 5.85 -6.54 -15.45
CA PRO A 172 4.94 -7.19 -14.51
C PRO A 172 3.50 -7.13 -15.02
N LYS A 173 2.77 -8.23 -14.86
CA LYS A 173 1.36 -8.35 -15.28
C LYS A 173 0.47 -8.13 -14.07
N TRP A 174 0.05 -6.90 -13.89
CA TRP A 174 -0.88 -6.51 -12.84
C TRP A 174 -2.31 -6.88 -13.20
N ALA A 175 -3.03 -7.48 -12.26
CA ALA A 175 -4.46 -7.65 -12.30
C ALA A 175 -5.13 -6.54 -11.47
N ALA A 176 -6.00 -5.74 -12.09
CA ALA A 176 -6.87 -4.82 -11.38
C ALA A 176 -8.04 -5.61 -10.77
N LEU A 177 -8.23 -5.49 -9.46
CA LEU A 177 -9.20 -6.24 -8.69
C LEU A 177 -9.97 -5.29 -7.76
N GLN A 178 -11.15 -5.73 -7.31
CA GLN A 178 -11.99 -4.97 -6.39
C GLN A 178 -12.53 -5.88 -5.30
N GLU A 179 -12.67 -5.31 -4.11
CA GLU A 179 -13.39 -5.90 -3.00
C GLU A 179 -14.33 -4.85 -2.44
N ARG A 180 -15.64 -5.12 -2.52
CA ARG A 180 -16.72 -4.27 -2.02
C ARG A 180 -16.49 -2.76 -2.29
N PRO A 181 -16.37 -2.32 -3.55
CA PRO A 181 -16.01 -0.94 -3.86
C PRO A 181 -17.09 0.06 -3.41
N ALA A 182 -16.67 1.23 -2.97
CA ALA A 182 -17.54 2.37 -2.67
C ALA A 182 -17.00 3.65 -3.32
N CYS A 183 -17.83 4.69 -3.45
CA CYS A 183 -17.41 5.98 -4.01
C CYS A 183 -16.79 5.86 -5.40
N ASP A 184 -17.31 4.94 -6.23
CA ASP A 184 -16.78 4.61 -7.55
C ASP A 184 -15.27 4.27 -7.53
N SER A 185 -14.77 3.73 -6.41
CA SER A 185 -13.34 3.49 -6.24
C SER A 185 -12.87 2.31 -7.09
N GLN A 186 -11.80 2.49 -7.86
CA GLN A 186 -11.23 1.44 -8.71
C GLN A 186 -9.71 1.54 -8.81
N ALA A 187 -9.08 0.39 -9.01
CA ALA A 187 -7.69 0.28 -9.45
C ALA A 187 -7.64 0.20 -10.98
N VAL A 188 -6.72 0.93 -11.58
CA VAL A 188 -6.49 0.97 -13.03
C VAL A 188 -5.02 0.69 -13.26
N VAL A 189 -4.72 -0.35 -14.03
CA VAL A 189 -3.36 -0.62 -14.52
C VAL A 189 -3.15 0.26 -15.75
N VAL A 190 -2.32 1.30 -15.62
CA VAL A 190 -2.03 2.24 -16.72
C VAL A 190 -0.99 1.62 -17.65
N ASP A 191 0.09 1.12 -17.07
CA ASP A 191 1.19 0.42 -17.73
C ASP A 191 1.92 -0.45 -16.69
N PRO A 192 2.95 -1.25 -17.05
CA PRO A 192 3.64 -2.12 -16.10
C PRO A 192 4.32 -1.39 -14.92
N ALA A 193 4.64 -0.10 -15.07
CA ALA A 193 5.31 0.71 -14.06
C ALA A 193 4.37 1.70 -13.34
N THR A 194 3.06 1.68 -13.66
CA THR A 194 2.09 2.65 -13.14
C THR A 194 0.74 2.02 -12.81
N ILE A 195 0.34 2.13 -11.54
CA ILE A 195 -0.99 1.76 -11.04
C ILE A 195 -1.68 3.01 -10.52
N LYS A 196 -2.90 3.27 -11.00
CA LYS A 196 -3.72 4.40 -10.59
C LYS A 196 -4.92 3.94 -9.79
N PHE A 197 -5.18 4.58 -8.66
CA PHE A 197 -6.45 4.50 -7.95
C PHE A 197 -7.28 5.73 -8.29
N THR A 198 -8.57 5.53 -8.56
CA THR A 198 -9.54 6.61 -8.78
C THR A 198 -10.75 6.41 -7.87
N TRP A 199 -11.42 7.50 -7.51
CA TRP A 199 -12.68 7.53 -6.77
C TRP A 199 -13.45 8.82 -7.11
N ASN A 200 -14.73 8.84 -6.79
CA ASN A 200 -15.60 10.00 -6.93
C ASN A 200 -15.91 10.59 -5.54
N PRO A 201 -15.25 11.71 -5.14
CA PRO A 201 -15.46 12.30 -3.82
C PRO A 201 -16.84 12.96 -3.67
N SER A 202 -17.58 13.12 -4.76
CA SER A 202 -18.94 13.69 -4.80
C SER A 202 -20.03 12.63 -4.97
N ALA A 203 -19.66 11.34 -5.04
CA ALA A 203 -20.63 10.26 -5.11
C ALA A 203 -21.53 10.27 -3.87
N THR A 204 -22.78 9.84 -4.06
CA THR A 204 -23.70 9.60 -2.95
C THR A 204 -23.10 8.52 -2.06
N ALA A 205 -23.16 8.71 -0.74
CA ALA A 205 -22.54 7.77 0.20
C ALA A 205 -23.07 6.34 -0.04
N PRO A 206 -22.22 5.30 0.05
CA PRO A 206 -22.68 3.93 -0.05
C PRO A 206 -23.76 3.70 1.01
N ILE A 207 -24.93 3.18 0.59
CA ILE A 207 -25.93 2.69 1.54
C ILE A 207 -25.33 1.40 2.11
N VAL A 208 -24.74 1.50 3.29
CA VAL A 208 -24.33 0.31 4.04
C VAL A 208 -25.62 -0.22 4.68
N GLU A 209 -26.20 -1.27 4.12
CA GLU A 209 -27.15 -2.09 4.89
C GLU A 209 -26.35 -2.72 6.03
N GLU A 210 -26.70 -2.38 7.27
CA GLU A 210 -26.18 -3.05 8.46
C GLU A 210 -26.65 -4.52 8.39
N SER A 211 -25.72 -5.46 8.23
CA SER A 211 -25.95 -6.90 8.42
C SER A 211 -25.35 -7.36 9.73
#